data_AF-A0AAV2CZM0-F1
#
_entry.id   AF-A0AAV2CZM0-F1
#
_cell.length_a   1.000
_cell.length_b   1.000
_cell.length_c   1.000
_cell.angle_alpha   90.00
_cell.angle_beta   90.00
_cell.angle_gamma   90.00
#
_symmetry.space_group_name_H-M   'P 1'
#
loop_
_entity.id
_entity.type
_entity.pdbx_description
1 polymer ?
#
loop_
_entity_poly.entity_id
_entity_poly.type
_entity_poly.pdbx_seq_one_letter_code
_entity_poly.pdbx_strand_id
1 'polypeptide(L)'
;MEAFADCIGNIELHDLGFSGYQFMWEKNKQGGGFIEERLDCFLASIRWGDRFKEARMRHMDKRRSEHRPIIGKTCGDEDEEPKWGWNFRFDPFWTNHAECAGVIKEAWNEESGVDVVSKINTVGQN
;
A
#
# COMPACT_ATOMS: atom_id res chain seq x y z
N MET A 1 -17.07 10.26 -18.00
CA MET A 1 -16.99 8.82 -17.69
C MET A 1 -17.18 7.94 -18.91
N GLU A 2 -18.00 8.32 -19.90
CA GLU A 2 -18.24 7.54 -21.13
C GLU A 2 -16.94 7.17 -21.87
N ALA A 3 -16.09 8.14 -22.21
CA ALA A 3 -14.79 7.86 -22.86
C ALA A 3 -13.86 6.92 -22.06
N PHE A 4 -13.96 6.92 -20.72
CA PHE A 4 -13.21 5.98 -19.89
C PHE A 4 -13.81 4.58 -19.99
N ALA A 5 -15.13 4.46 -19.84
CA ALA A 5 -15.83 3.19 -19.99
C ALA A 5 -15.62 2.56 -21.38
N ASP A 6 -15.68 3.37 -22.43
CA ASP A 6 -15.41 2.94 -23.82
C ASP A 6 -13.97 2.45 -23.97
N CYS A 7 -13.01 3.18 -23.41
CA CYS A 7 -11.61 2.76 -23.42
C CYS A 7 -11.44 1.39 -22.74
N ILE A 8 -11.97 1.23 -21.52
CA ILE A 8 -11.91 -0.02 -20.75
C ILE A 8 -12.57 -1.18 -21.49
N GLY A 9 -13.73 -0.94 -22.11
CA GLY A 9 -14.41 -1.93 -22.94
C GLY A 9 -13.58 -2.34 -24.17
N ASN A 10 -12.96 -1.37 -24.84
CA ASN A 10 -12.14 -1.61 -26.04
C ASN A 10 -10.86 -2.40 -25.76
N ILE A 11 -10.33 -2.33 -24.54
CA ILE A 11 -9.13 -3.08 -24.13
C ILE A 11 -9.46 -4.34 -23.31
N GLU A 12 -10.74 -4.72 -23.24
CA GLU A 12 -11.23 -5.93 -22.57
C GLU A 12 -10.77 -6.05 -21.11
N LEU A 13 -10.79 -4.93 -20.40
CA LEU A 13 -10.54 -4.89 -18.96
C LEU A 13 -11.87 -4.88 -18.20
N HIS A 14 -11.87 -5.54 -17.04
CA HIS A 14 -13.03 -5.64 -16.18
C HIS A 14 -12.67 -5.28 -14.74
N ASP A 15 -13.58 -4.61 -14.05
CA ASP A 15 -13.48 -4.39 -12.61
C ASP A 15 -13.70 -5.73 -11.89
N LEU A 16 -12.75 -6.12 -11.04
CA LEU A 16 -12.83 -7.35 -10.24
C LEU A 16 -13.77 -7.23 -9.03
N GLY A 17 -14.34 -6.05 -8.82
CA GLY A 17 -15.06 -5.72 -7.61
C GLY A 17 -14.12 -5.54 -6.42
N PHE A 18 -14.70 -5.24 -5.27
CA PHE A 18 -13.96 -5.02 -4.04
C PHE A 18 -14.83 -5.31 -2.80
N SER A 19 -14.17 -5.42 -1.65
CA SER A 19 -14.78 -5.45 -0.33
C SER A 19 -14.37 -4.22 0.49
N GLY A 20 -15.18 -3.85 1.49
CA GLY A 20 -14.93 -2.68 2.32
C GLY A 20 -15.68 -1.44 1.85
N TYR A 21 -15.20 -0.26 2.25
CA TYR A 21 -15.88 1.00 2.01
C TYR A 21 -15.82 1.44 0.54
N GLN A 22 -16.95 1.86 -0.04
CA GLN A 22 -17.06 2.04 -1.50
C GLN A 22 -16.33 3.25 -2.08
N PHE A 23 -16.08 4.28 -1.28
CA PHE A 23 -15.44 5.49 -1.75
C PHE A 23 -13.96 5.50 -1.41
N MET A 24 -13.15 5.92 -2.39
CA MET A 24 -11.71 5.84 -2.33
C MET A 24 -11.08 7.18 -2.01
N TRP A 25 -11.74 8.27 -2.38
CA TRP A 25 -11.31 9.61 -2.12
C TRP A 25 -12.34 10.31 -1.25
N GLU A 26 -11.90 11.05 -0.25
CA GLU A 26 -12.76 11.90 0.56
C GLU A 26 -12.06 13.22 0.85
N LYS A 27 -12.75 14.32 0.57
CA LYS A 27 -12.30 15.67 0.88
C LYS A 27 -13.28 16.39 1.79
N ASN A 28 -12.76 16.94 2.87
CA ASN A 28 -13.53 17.77 3.79
C ASN A 28 -13.87 19.12 3.14
N LYS A 29 -15.13 19.54 3.26
CA LYS A 29 -15.55 20.88 2.84
C LYS A 29 -15.29 21.88 3.97
N GLN A 30 -14.77 23.05 3.63
CA GLN A 30 -14.80 24.18 4.56
C GLN A 30 -16.26 24.56 4.82
N GLY A 31 -16.69 24.54 6.08
CA GLY A 31 -18.09 24.79 6.48
C GLY A 31 -18.88 23.55 6.92
N GLY A 32 -18.26 22.37 6.93
CA GLY A 32 -18.88 21.12 7.40
C GLY A 32 -19.30 20.20 6.25
N GLY A 33 -19.22 18.88 6.53
CA GLY A 33 -19.46 17.82 5.55
C GLY A 33 -18.22 17.44 4.74
N PHE A 34 -18.36 16.39 3.95
CA PHE A 34 -17.30 15.83 3.11
C PHE A 34 -17.88 15.41 1.75
N ILE A 35 -17.06 15.44 0.70
CA ILE A 35 -17.35 14.82 -0.60
C ILE A 35 -16.62 13.50 -0.64
N GLU A 36 -17.25 12.47 -1.19
CA GLU A 36 -16.61 11.20 -1.45
C GLU A 36 -16.72 10.83 -2.93
N GLU A 37 -15.64 10.29 -3.48
CA GLU A 37 -15.57 9.85 -4.86
C GLU A 37 -14.86 8.48 -4.94
N ARG A 38 -15.23 7.68 -5.94
CA ARG A 38 -14.56 6.42 -6.27
C ARG A 38 -13.74 6.63 -7.53
N LEU A 39 -12.51 7.13 -7.37
CA LEU A 39 -11.59 7.44 -8.47
C LEU A 39 -10.62 6.30 -8.78
N ASP A 40 -10.35 5.47 -7.77
CA ASP A 40 -9.41 4.36 -7.87
C ASP A 40 -10.19 3.06 -8.14
N CYS A 41 -9.80 2.31 -9.18
CA CYS A 41 -10.34 1.00 -9.51
C CYS A 41 -9.24 0.01 -9.89
N PHE A 42 -9.45 -1.27 -9.59
CA PHE A 42 -8.57 -2.34 -10.03
C PHE A 42 -9.22 -3.03 -11.23
N LEU A 43 -8.56 -2.94 -12.38
CA LEU A 43 -9.03 -3.51 -13.63
C LEU A 43 -8.11 -4.65 -14.06
N ALA A 44 -8.70 -5.76 -14.51
CA ALA A 44 -7.97 -6.92 -14.94
C ALA A 44 -8.49 -7.45 -16.28
N SER A 45 -7.60 -8.00 -17.08
CA SER A 45 -7.98 -8.75 -18.27
C SER A 45 -8.48 -10.14 -17.88
N ILE A 46 -9.24 -10.78 -18.77
CA ILE A 46 -9.71 -12.16 -18.58
C ILE A 46 -8.54 -13.10 -18.28
N ARG A 47 -7.45 -13.00 -19.04
CA ARG A 47 -6.24 -13.83 -18.83
C ARG A 47 -5.62 -13.66 -17.45
N TRP A 48 -5.67 -12.45 -16.89
CA TRP A 48 -5.18 -12.19 -15.54
C TRP A 48 -6.12 -12.81 -14.50
N GLY A 49 -7.43 -12.64 -14.66
CA GLY A 49 -8.44 -13.25 -13.79
C GLY A 49 -8.38 -14.78 -13.79
N ASP A 50 -8.15 -15.39 -14.96
CA ASP A 50 -7.97 -16.84 -15.11
C ASP A 50 -6.73 -17.35 -14.38
N ARG A 51 -5.67 -16.53 -14.31
CA ARG A 51 -4.43 -16.86 -13.60
C ARG A 51 -4.57 -16.70 -12.09
N PHE A 52 -5.33 -15.71 -11.64
CA PHE A 52 -5.51 -15.36 -10.22
C PHE A 52 -6.99 -15.46 -9.83
N LYS A 53 -7.54 -16.67 -9.89
CA LYS A 53 -8.97 -16.93 -9.65
C LYS A 53 -9.42 -16.60 -8.24
N GLU A 54 -8.49 -16.60 -7.29
CA GLU A 54 -8.72 -16.27 -5.89
C GLU A 54 -8.43 -14.80 -5.57
N ALA A 55 -8.16 -13.99 -6.60
CA ALA A 55 -7.83 -12.59 -6.38
C ALA A 55 -9.00 -11.86 -5.71
N ARG A 56 -8.67 -11.09 -4.66
CA ARG A 56 -9.63 -10.28 -3.92
C ARG A 56 -9.06 -8.89 -3.71
N MET A 57 -9.87 -7.88 -4.02
CA MET A 57 -9.57 -6.49 -3.75
C MET A 57 -10.29 -6.04 -2.49
N ARG A 58 -9.59 -5.29 -1.63
CA ARG A 58 -10.16 -4.71 -0.42
C ARG A 58 -9.75 -3.26 -0.28
N HIS A 59 -10.72 -2.41 0.05
CA HIS A 59 -10.48 -1.02 0.40
C HIS A 59 -10.14 -0.93 1.89
N MET A 60 -9.00 -0.31 2.19
CA MET A 60 -8.52 -0.14 3.56
C MET A 60 -9.03 1.17 4.16
N ASP A 61 -9.10 1.23 5.49
CA ASP A 61 -9.41 2.49 6.16
C ASP A 61 -8.31 3.53 5.96
N LYS A 62 -8.72 4.75 5.63
CA LYS A 62 -7.80 5.88 5.57
C LYS A 62 -7.43 6.33 6.99
N ARG A 63 -6.18 6.75 7.17
CA ARG A 63 -5.70 7.36 8.43
C ARG A 63 -5.42 8.86 8.30
N ARG A 64 -4.62 9.25 7.32
CA ARG A 64 -4.21 10.65 7.10
C ARG A 64 -4.26 11.11 5.64
N SER A 65 -4.48 10.18 4.71
CA SER A 65 -4.61 10.49 3.29
C SER A 65 -6.06 10.82 2.97
N GLU A 66 -6.27 11.72 2.00
CA GLU A 66 -7.59 11.90 1.37
C GLU A 66 -7.97 10.67 0.51
N HIS A 67 -7.01 9.79 0.21
CA HIS A 67 -7.24 8.50 -0.44
C HIS A 67 -7.21 7.31 0.53
N ARG A 68 -8.06 6.32 0.28
CA ARG A 68 -7.99 4.99 0.88
C ARG A 68 -7.03 4.10 0.08
N PRO A 69 -6.21 3.26 0.73
CA PRO A 69 -5.43 2.26 0.01
C PRO A 69 -6.32 1.14 -0.54
N ILE A 70 -6.01 0.64 -1.75
CA ILE A 70 -6.53 -0.65 -2.26
C ILE A 70 -5.47 -1.71 -2.02
N ILE A 71 -5.86 -2.83 -1.42
CA ILE A 71 -5.03 -4.02 -1.33
C ILE A 71 -5.61 -5.13 -2.20
N GLY A 72 -4.80 -5.61 -3.15
CA GLY A 72 -5.11 -6.77 -3.96
C GLY A 72 -4.32 -7.97 -3.48
N LYS A 73 -5.03 -9.02 -3.05
CA LYS A 73 -4.45 -10.35 -2.87
C LYS A 73 -4.69 -11.15 -4.15
N THR A 74 -3.71 -11.92 -4.58
CA THR A 74 -3.79 -12.74 -5.81
C THR A 74 -3.86 -14.24 -5.53
N CYS A 75 -3.58 -14.64 -4.29
CA CYS A 75 -3.72 -15.97 -3.72
C CYS A 75 -4.82 -15.92 -2.64
N GLY A 76 -5.47 -17.06 -2.39
CA GLY A 76 -6.45 -17.22 -1.33
C GLY A 76 -5.86 -17.01 0.07
N ASP A 77 -6.72 -17.07 1.08
CA ASP A 77 -6.35 -16.86 2.49
C ASP A 77 -5.43 -17.97 3.08
N GLU A 78 -4.96 -18.92 2.25
CA GLU A 78 -4.01 -19.99 2.60
C GLU A 78 -2.54 -19.56 2.53
N ASP A 79 -2.25 -18.30 2.18
CA ASP A 79 -0.95 -17.75 2.48
C ASP A 79 -0.78 -17.75 4.00
N GLU A 80 0.08 -18.63 4.51
CA GLU A 80 0.72 -18.49 5.82
C GLU A 80 0.91 -16.99 6.04
N GLU A 81 0.29 -16.40 7.08
CA GLU A 81 0.57 -15.01 7.43
C GLU A 81 2.08 -14.86 7.28
N PRO A 82 2.57 -13.99 6.38
CA PRO A 82 3.99 -13.99 6.03
C PRO A 82 4.69 -13.92 7.36
N LYS A 83 5.38 -15.01 7.75
CA LYS A 83 5.95 -15.16 9.10
C LYS A 83 6.56 -13.82 9.37
N TRP A 84 6.00 -13.07 10.32
CA TRP A 84 6.23 -11.65 10.46
C TRP A 84 7.65 -11.47 11.00
N GLY A 85 8.64 -11.83 10.18
CA GLY A 85 9.98 -11.31 10.23
C GLY A 85 9.76 -9.86 9.93
N TRP A 86 9.78 -9.07 11.00
CA TRP A 86 9.83 -7.63 10.96
C TRP A 86 10.98 -7.24 10.03
N ASN A 87 10.68 -7.09 8.75
CA ASN A 87 11.62 -6.52 7.79
C ASN A 87 11.56 -5.02 8.07
N PHE A 88 12.47 -4.55 8.91
CA PHE A 88 12.57 -3.15 9.22
C PHE A 88 12.72 -2.36 7.93
N ARG A 89 11.86 -1.35 7.75
CA ARG A 89 11.91 -0.44 6.61
C ARG A 89 12.33 0.91 7.10
N PHE A 90 13.45 1.39 6.58
CA PHE A 90 13.95 2.71 6.89
C PHE A 90 13.08 3.80 6.24
N ASP A 91 12.59 4.75 7.04
CA ASP A 91 11.98 5.99 6.55
C ASP A 91 13.01 7.12 6.61
N PRO A 92 13.37 7.76 5.48
CA PRO A 92 14.29 8.90 5.46
C PRO A 92 13.86 10.05 6.37
N PHE A 93 12.56 10.20 6.67
CA PHE A 93 12.08 11.22 7.59
C PHE A 93 12.68 11.08 9.00
N TRP A 94 13.08 9.87 9.40
CA TRP A 94 13.70 9.63 10.70
C TRP A 94 15.04 10.32 10.87
N THR A 95 15.76 10.65 9.79
CA THR A 95 17.00 11.45 9.92
C THR A 95 16.74 12.88 10.41
N ASN A 96 15.50 13.36 10.32
CA ASN A 96 15.12 14.70 10.78
C ASN A 96 14.71 14.73 12.26
N HIS A 97 14.52 13.57 12.89
CA HIS A 97 14.21 13.48 14.31
C HIS A 97 15.50 13.23 15.10
N ALA A 98 15.83 14.12 16.05
CA ALA A 98 17.13 14.07 16.73
C ALA A 98 17.41 12.72 17.42
N GLU A 99 16.39 12.12 18.03
CA GLU A 99 16.51 10.82 18.70
C GLU A 99 16.77 9.68 17.69
N CYS A 100 16.05 9.67 16.58
CA CYS A 100 16.22 8.64 15.55
C CYS A 100 17.55 8.81 14.81
N ALA A 101 17.97 10.05 14.53
CA ALA A 101 19.27 10.33 13.92
C ALA A 101 20.44 9.82 14.77
N GLY A 102 20.31 9.87 16.10
CA GLY A 102 21.26 9.26 17.05
C GLY A 102 21.38 7.75 16.85
N VAL A 103 20.25 7.03 16.93
CA VAL A 103 20.16 5.58 16.74
C VAL A 103 20.74 5.14 15.38
N ILE A 104 20.37 5.85 14.31
CA ILE A 104 20.86 5.57 12.95
C ILE A 104 22.38 5.74 12.88
N LYS A 105 22.92 6.82 13.45
CA LYS A 105 24.35 7.12 13.44
C LYS A 105 25.15 6.09 14.24
N GLU A 106 24.63 5.63 15.37
CA GLU A 106 25.25 4.59 16.19
C GLU A 106 25.30 3.26 15.43
N ALA A 107 24.16 2.79 14.93
CA ALA A 107 24.09 1.57 14.12
C ALA A 107 24.98 1.62 12.86
N TRP A 108 25.13 2.80 12.24
CA TRP A 108 25.98 2.93 11.05
C TRP A 108 27.48 2.86 11.34
N ASN A 109 27.89 3.22 12.56
CA ASN A 109 29.30 3.31 12.98
C ASN A 109 29.76 2.15 13.86
N GLU A 110 28.86 1.23 14.25
CA GLU A 110 29.16 0.12 15.15
C GLU A 110 30.25 -0.81 14.60
N GLU A 111 30.17 -1.21 13.33
CA GLU A 111 31.18 -2.09 12.72
C GLU A 111 31.46 -1.70 11.25
N SER A 112 32.74 -1.65 10.91
CA SER A 112 33.21 -1.32 9.57
C SER A 112 33.31 -2.59 8.72
N GLY A 113 32.83 -2.53 7.47
CA GLY A 113 32.82 -3.68 6.56
C GLY A 113 31.52 -4.52 6.57
N VAL A 114 30.54 -4.17 7.42
CA VAL A 114 29.21 -4.78 7.40
C VAL A 114 28.39 -4.22 6.23
N ASP A 115 27.59 -5.08 5.59
CA ASP A 115 26.74 -4.69 4.47
C ASP A 115 25.60 -3.76 4.90
N VAL A 116 25.07 -3.00 3.94
CA VAL A 116 24.04 -1.98 4.19
C VAL A 116 22.74 -2.57 4.74
N VAL A 117 22.37 -3.80 4.36
CA VAL A 117 21.12 -4.42 4.80
C VAL A 117 21.23 -4.80 6.27
N SER A 118 22.36 -5.39 6.67
CA SER A 118 22.66 -5.69 8.06
C SER A 118 22.64 -4.43 8.94
N LYS A 119 23.25 -3.33 8.47
CA LYS A 119 23.21 -2.03 9.18
C LYS A 119 21.78 -1.50 9.35
N ILE A 120 20.94 -1.61 8.32
CA ILE A 120 19.53 -1.21 8.38
C ILE A 120 18.78 -2.06 9.40
N ASN A 121 19.03 -3.37 9.46
CA ASN A 121 18.38 -4.25 10.43
C ASN A 121 18.76 -3.92 11.88
N THR A 122 20.00 -3.52 12.15
CA THR A 122 20.43 -3.06 13.49
C THR A 122 19.64 -1.84 13.96
N VAL A 123 19.35 -0.89 13.05
CA VAL A 123 18.50 0.27 13.38
C VAL A 123 17.11 -0.19 13.84
N GLY A 124 16.57 -1.26 13.23
CA GLY A 124 15.24 -1.78 13.55
C GLY A 124 15.12 -2.62 14.82
N GLN A 125 16.23 -2.87 15.51
CA GLN A 125 16.26 -3.65 16.77
C GLN A 125 16.31 -2.78 18.02
N ASN A 126 16.53 -1.46 17.88
CA ASN A 126 16.51 -0.47 18.96
C ASN A 126 15.09 0.10 19.16
#